data_AF-A0A2M8B9N7-F1
#
_entry.id   AF-A0A2M8B9N7-F1
#
_cell.length_a   1.000
_cell.length_b   1.000
_cell.length_c   1.000
_cell.angle_alpha   90.00
_cell.angle_beta   90.00
_cell.angle_gamma   90.00
#
_symmetry.space_group_name_H-M   'P 1'
#
loop_
_entity.id
_entity.type
_entity.pdbx_description
1 polymer ?
#
loop_
_entity_poly.entity_id
_entity_poly.type
_entity_poly.pdbx_seq_one_letter_code
_entity_poly.pdbx_strand_id
1 'polypeptide(L)'
;MEALDLPPQILSVLRKIQAEVADAYRDNFIAMLETQKRQASQLDRIQATLQVLVQHMAPTLRESAPAAFRIASADDASDLASAVVVSDPIGMGFLLSQADVAAALQLPQPYVSTLIRAFGLDEDEECAVVVRRGHKQRLVNYHKRVIDKFRA
;
A
#
# COMPACT_ATOMS: atom_id res chain seq x y z
N MET A 1 20.16 -22.03 17.41
CA MET A 1 20.83 -22.23 16.12
C MET A 1 21.88 -23.29 16.35
N GLU A 2 21.66 -24.50 15.85
CA GLU A 2 22.68 -25.56 15.87
C GLU A 2 23.97 -25.00 15.26
N ALA A 3 25.08 -25.20 15.96
CA ALA A 3 26.39 -24.84 15.44
C ALA A 3 26.68 -25.79 14.27
N LEU A 4 26.37 -25.33 13.06
CA LEU A 4 26.84 -25.92 11.83
C LEU A 4 28.36 -26.05 11.95
N ASP A 5 28.86 -27.29 12.03
CA ASP A 5 30.27 -27.63 12.22
C ASP A 5 31.05 -27.38 10.92
N LEU A 6 31.07 -26.10 10.53
CA LEU A 6 31.62 -25.64 9.26
C LEU A 6 33.11 -25.31 9.43
N PRO A 7 33.92 -25.61 8.42
CA PRO A 7 35.32 -25.21 8.39
C PRO A 7 35.49 -23.70 8.68
N PRO A 8 36.50 -23.30 9.47
CA PRO A 8 36.66 -21.91 9.95
C PRO A 8 36.79 -20.90 8.81
N GLN A 9 37.28 -21.34 7.65
CA GLN A 9 37.38 -20.52 6.43
C GLN A 9 35.99 -20.13 5.90
N ILE A 10 35.04 -21.07 5.88
CA ILE A 10 33.66 -20.87 5.41
C ILE A 10 32.89 -19.97 6.38
N LEU A 11 33.07 -20.15 7.70
CA LEU A 11 32.48 -19.26 8.71
C LEU A 11 32.98 -17.83 8.57
N SER A 12 34.25 -17.61 8.22
CA SER A 12 34.78 -16.27 8.00
C SER A 12 34.15 -15.58 6.78
N VAL A 13 33.92 -16.33 5.70
CA VAL A 13 33.26 -15.83 4.48
C VAL A 13 31.79 -15.53 4.76
N LEU A 14 31.08 -16.41 5.47
CA LEU A 14 29.68 -16.17 5.84
C LEU A 14 29.53 -14.93 6.73
N ARG A 15 30.45 -14.70 7.68
CA ARG A 15 30.43 -13.48 8.50
C ARG A 15 30.67 -12.22 7.68
N LYS A 16 31.55 -12.28 6.68
CA LYS A 16 31.77 -11.15 5.75
C LYS A 16 30.52 -10.87 4.90
N ILE A 17 29.91 -11.91 4.33
CA ILE A 17 28.67 -11.77 3.55
C ILE A 17 27.55 -11.23 4.43
N GLN A 18 27.40 -11.71 5.67
CA GLN A 18 26.40 -11.21 6.61
C GLN A 18 26.62 -9.73 6.95
N ALA A 19 27.87 -9.31 7.13
CA ALA A 19 28.21 -7.91 7.37
C ALA A 19 27.87 -7.03 6.15
N GLU A 20 28.27 -7.44 4.94
CA GLU A 20 27.97 -6.71 3.69
C GLU A 20 26.46 -6.60 3.45
N VAL A 21 25.71 -7.69 3.68
CA VAL A 21 24.26 -7.70 3.55
C VAL A 21 23.61 -6.79 4.59
N ALA A 22 24.08 -6.82 5.84
CA ALA A 22 23.58 -5.95 6.90
C ALA A 22 23.82 -4.46 6.59
N ASP A 23 25.00 -4.12 6.07
CA ASP A 23 25.34 -2.76 5.66
C ASP A 23 24.46 -2.29 4.49
N ALA A 24 24.29 -3.14 3.46
CA ALA A 24 23.40 -2.85 2.33
C ALA A 24 21.93 -2.65 2.76
N TYR A 25 21.44 -3.46 3.70
CA TYR A 25 20.09 -3.26 4.26
C TYR A 25 19.96 -1.96 5.04
N ARG A 26 20.98 -1.59 5.82
CA ARG A 26 21.00 -0.32 6.56
C ARG A 26 20.95 0.87 5.60
N ASP A 27 21.77 0.87 4.55
CA ASP A 27 21.82 1.96 3.58
C ASP A 27 20.51 2.10 2.82
N ASN A 28 19.93 0.97 2.38
CA ASN A 28 18.61 0.96 1.73
C ASN A 28 17.50 1.47 2.66
N PHE A 29 17.55 1.11 3.94
CA PHE A 29 16.59 1.57 4.93
C PHE A 29 16.68 3.08 5.17
N ILE A 30 17.90 3.63 5.24
CA ILE A 30 18.13 5.08 5.35
C ILE A 30 17.58 5.80 4.12
N ALA A 31 17.89 5.32 2.91
CA ALA A 31 17.38 5.91 1.67
C ALA A 31 15.85 5.90 1.59
N MET A 32 15.22 4.83 2.09
CA MET A 32 13.77 4.73 2.19
C MET A 32 13.20 5.75 3.18
N LEU A 33 13.79 5.90 4.38
CA LEU A 33 13.37 6.89 5.37
C LEU A 33 13.48 8.32 4.84
N GLU A 34 14.57 8.66 4.14
CA GLU A 34 14.74 9.98 3.53
C GLU A 34 13.70 10.26 2.43
N THR A 35 13.30 9.23 1.70
CA THR A 35 12.25 9.31 0.68
C THR A 35 10.89 9.53 1.32
N GLN A 36 10.55 8.78 2.37
CA GLN A 36 9.32 8.96 3.14
C GLN A 36 9.24 10.36 3.77
N LYS A 37 10.36 10.87 4.32
CA LYS A 37 10.43 12.22 4.87
C LYS A 37 10.16 13.30 3.82
N ARG A 38 10.68 13.12 2.60
CA ARG A 38 10.41 14.03 1.47
C ARG A 38 8.95 13.98 1.03
N GLN A 39 8.36 12.79 0.97
CA GLN A 39 6.94 12.62 0.64
C GLN A 39 6.03 13.26 1.69
N ALA A 40 6.32 13.06 2.98
CA ALA A 40 5.59 13.72 4.07
C ALA A 40 5.59 15.25 3.92
N SER A 41 6.76 15.85 3.66
CA SER A 41 6.88 17.29 3.41
C SER A 41 6.11 17.79 2.18
N GLN A 42 5.93 16.94 1.16
CA GLN A 42 5.11 17.27 -0.01
C GLN A 42 3.61 17.21 0.34
N LEU A 43 3.20 16.20 1.10
CA LEU A 43 1.82 16.08 1.58
C LEU A 43 1.44 17.25 2.48
N ASP A 44 2.32 17.67 3.39
CA ASP A 44 2.09 18.85 4.25
C ASP A 44 1.85 20.11 3.42
N ARG A 45 2.62 20.30 2.34
CA ARG A 45 2.45 21.44 1.43
C ARG A 45 1.13 21.37 0.65
N ILE A 46 0.74 20.18 0.20
CA ILE A 46 -0.56 19.96 -0.46
C ILE A 46 -1.70 20.26 0.52
N GLN A 47 -1.61 19.76 1.76
CA GLN A 47 -2.60 20.02 2.80
C GLN A 47 -2.72 21.51 3.10
N ALA A 48 -1.60 22.23 3.27
CA ALA A 48 -1.59 23.67 3.49
C ALA A 48 -2.24 24.42 2.32
N THR A 49 -1.95 24.01 1.08
CA THR A 49 -2.52 24.63 -0.13
C THR A 49 -4.02 24.37 -0.23
N LEU A 50 -4.46 23.13 0.02
CA LEU A 50 -5.88 22.78 0.07
C LEU A 50 -6.61 23.55 1.16
N GLN A 51 -5.99 23.73 2.32
CA GLN A 51 -6.56 24.51 3.41
C GLN A 51 -6.77 25.97 3.02
N VAL A 52 -5.79 26.60 2.35
CA VAL A 52 -5.90 27.97 1.83
C VAL A 52 -6.99 28.06 0.75
N LEU A 53 -7.07 27.10 -0.16
CA LEU A 53 -8.09 27.05 -1.21
C LEU A 53 -9.50 26.88 -0.63
N VAL A 54 -9.68 26.00 0.36
CA VAL A 54 -10.96 25.83 1.07
C VAL A 54 -11.36 27.11 1.81
N GLN A 55 -10.41 27.79 2.46
CA GLN A 55 -10.67 29.05 3.16
C GLN A 55 -11.10 30.18 2.22
N HIS A 56 -10.55 30.26 1.01
CA HIS A 56 -10.82 31.37 0.09
C HIS A 56 -11.92 31.11 -0.95
N MET A 57 -12.07 29.89 -1.45
CA MET A 57 -12.99 29.60 -2.55
C MET A 57 -14.37 29.11 -2.10
N ALA A 58 -14.46 28.43 -0.95
CA ALA A 58 -15.72 27.88 -0.45
C ALA A 58 -15.62 27.53 1.05
N PRO A 59 -15.70 28.52 1.96
CA PRO A 59 -15.54 28.32 3.40
C PRO A 59 -16.59 27.37 4.00
N THR A 60 -17.72 27.18 3.33
CA THR A 60 -18.79 26.23 3.70
C THR A 60 -18.44 24.76 3.44
N LEU A 61 -17.43 24.45 2.61
CA LEU A 61 -16.98 23.08 2.35
C LEU A 61 -16.14 22.48 3.49
N ARG A 62 -15.77 23.29 4.48
CA ARG A 62 -14.98 22.86 5.65
C ARG A 62 -15.68 21.73 6.42
N GLU A 63 -17.01 21.76 6.46
CA GLU A 63 -17.84 20.76 7.12
C GLU A 63 -18.20 19.57 6.20
N SER A 64 -18.18 19.76 4.88
CA SER A 64 -18.48 18.71 3.89
C SER A 64 -17.25 17.98 3.36
N ALA A 65 -16.04 18.37 3.79
CA ALA A 65 -14.80 17.70 3.39
C ALA A 65 -14.84 16.21 3.84
N PRO A 66 -14.55 15.26 2.94
CA PRO A 66 -14.48 13.83 3.29
C PRO A 66 -13.55 13.62 4.50
N ALA A 67 -13.90 12.69 5.40
CA ALA A 67 -13.17 12.46 6.65
C ALA A 67 -11.65 12.28 6.48
N ALA A 68 -11.20 11.78 5.32
CA ALA A 68 -9.78 11.65 4.97
C ALA A 68 -9.00 12.98 4.88
N PHE A 69 -9.69 14.12 4.78
CA PHE A 69 -9.08 15.46 4.67
C PHE A 69 -9.42 16.37 5.86
N ARG A 70 -10.14 15.88 6.88
CA ARG A 70 -10.42 16.66 8.09
C ARG A 70 -9.18 16.67 8.98
N ILE A 71 -8.78 17.87 9.41
CA ILE A 71 -7.76 18.06 10.43
C ILE A 71 -8.44 17.73 11.77
N ALA A 72 -7.96 16.68 12.46
CA ALA A 72 -8.48 16.30 13.77
C ALA A 72 -8.29 17.46 14.76
N SER A 73 -9.35 17.82 15.49
CA SER A 73 -9.26 18.80 16.58
C SER A 73 -8.78 18.14 17.87
N ALA A 74 -8.21 18.91 18.81
CA ALA A 74 -7.64 18.37 20.04
C ALA A 74 -8.67 17.67 20.96
N ASP A 75 -9.96 17.96 20.76
CA ASP A 75 -11.09 17.36 21.49
C ASP A 75 -11.80 16.23 20.73
N ASP A 76 -11.40 15.94 19.48
CA ASP A 76 -11.93 14.78 18.78
C ASP A 76 -11.33 13.52 19.40
N ALA A 77 -12.20 12.66 19.96
CA ALA A 77 -11.84 11.33 20.40
C ALA A 77 -11.09 10.66 19.25
N SER A 78 -9.80 10.47 19.45
CA SER A 78 -8.90 10.03 18.41
C SER A 78 -9.37 8.68 17.89
N ASP A 79 -10.05 8.70 16.75
CA ASP A 79 -10.46 7.51 16.00
C ASP A 79 -9.22 6.92 15.28
N LEU A 80 -8.08 6.91 16.00
CA LEU A 80 -6.78 6.32 15.65
C LEU A 80 -6.89 4.83 15.32
N ALA A 81 -8.04 4.20 15.62
CA ALA A 81 -8.34 2.82 15.24
C ALA A 81 -8.87 2.68 13.80
N SER A 82 -9.12 3.78 13.08
CA SER A 82 -9.57 3.76 11.69
C SER A 82 -8.62 4.48 10.73
N ALA A 83 -7.43 4.87 11.23
CA ALA A 83 -6.26 5.13 10.39
C ALA A 83 -5.90 3.83 9.68
N VAL A 84 -6.61 3.62 8.57
CA VAL A 84 -6.30 2.70 7.49
C VAL A 84 -4.78 2.63 7.42
N VAL A 85 -4.24 1.45 7.68
CA VAL A 85 -2.93 1.08 7.19
C VAL A 85 -3.04 1.30 5.69
N VAL A 86 -2.67 2.51 5.23
CA VAL A 86 -2.41 2.79 3.83
C VAL A 86 -1.07 2.12 3.58
N SER A 87 -1.07 0.79 3.57
CA SER A 87 -0.09 0.02 2.81
C SER A 87 -0.25 0.54 1.40
N ASP A 88 0.67 1.39 0.94
CA ASP A 88 0.65 1.97 -0.40
C ASP A 88 0.53 0.83 -1.42
N PRO A 89 -0.67 0.54 -1.95
CA PRO A 89 -0.87 -0.61 -2.81
C PRO A 89 -0.11 -0.40 -4.12
N ILE A 90 0.14 0.86 -4.49
CA ILE A 90 0.89 1.26 -5.67
C ILE A 90 2.36 0.89 -5.48
N GLY A 91 2.95 1.23 -4.34
CA GLY A 91 4.32 0.84 -3.98
C GLY A 91 4.55 -0.68 -3.89
N MET A 92 3.49 -1.44 -3.59
CA MET A 92 3.50 -2.90 -3.51
C MET A 92 3.05 -3.61 -4.81
N GLY A 93 2.76 -2.87 -5.89
CA GLY A 93 2.42 -3.42 -7.21
C GLY A 93 0.94 -3.78 -7.45
N PHE A 94 0.05 -3.48 -6.51
CA PHE A 94 -1.41 -3.64 -6.61
C PHE A 94 -2.04 -2.44 -7.32
N LEU A 95 -1.85 -2.40 -8.64
CA LEU A 95 -2.19 -1.26 -9.49
C LEU A 95 -3.49 -1.46 -10.29
N LEU A 96 -4.01 -2.68 -10.37
CA LEU A 96 -5.10 -3.01 -11.30
C LEU A 96 -6.45 -2.92 -10.61
N SER A 97 -7.38 -2.19 -11.19
CA SER A 97 -8.80 -2.32 -10.83
C SER A 97 -9.39 -3.60 -11.43
N GLN A 98 -10.58 -4.00 -10.98
CA GLN A 98 -11.30 -5.13 -11.58
C GLN A 98 -11.60 -4.91 -13.08
N ALA A 99 -11.79 -3.65 -13.50
CA ALA A 99 -11.98 -3.32 -14.91
C ALA A 99 -10.69 -3.54 -15.70
N ASP A 100 -9.53 -3.22 -15.12
CA ASP A 100 -8.23 -3.43 -15.76
C ASP A 100 -7.89 -4.92 -15.89
N VAL A 101 -8.23 -5.72 -14.87
CA VAL A 101 -8.12 -7.19 -14.94
C VAL A 101 -9.02 -7.75 -16.05
N ALA A 102 -10.25 -7.23 -16.17
CA ALA A 102 -11.17 -7.63 -17.24
C ALA A 102 -10.64 -7.28 -18.63
N ALA A 103 -10.07 -6.09 -18.80
CA ALA A 103 -9.42 -5.69 -20.04
C ALA A 103 -8.21 -6.58 -20.36
N ALA A 104 -7.37 -6.93 -19.37
CA ALA A 104 -6.20 -7.77 -19.56
C ALA A 104 -6.52 -9.24 -19.91
N LEU A 105 -7.65 -9.74 -19.43
CA LEU A 105 -8.17 -11.08 -19.75
C LEU A 105 -9.07 -11.09 -20.99
N GLN A 106 -9.39 -9.92 -21.57
CA GLN A 106 -10.32 -9.78 -22.69
C GLN A 106 -11.70 -10.39 -22.41
N LEU A 107 -12.15 -10.29 -21.16
CA LEU A 107 -13.44 -10.83 -20.69
C LEU A 107 -14.35 -9.71 -20.20
N PRO A 108 -15.68 -9.84 -20.33
CA PRO A 108 -16.60 -8.89 -19.72
C PRO A 108 -16.47 -8.91 -18.19
N GLN A 109 -16.51 -7.72 -17.58
CA GLN A 109 -16.30 -7.51 -16.14
C GLN A 109 -17.16 -8.41 -15.22
N PRO A 110 -18.44 -8.75 -15.53
CA PRO A 110 -19.24 -9.67 -14.71
C PRO A 110 -18.67 -11.09 -14.61
N TYR A 111 -18.08 -11.60 -15.69
CA TYR A 111 -17.44 -12.92 -15.70
C TYR A 111 -16.19 -12.91 -14.83
N VAL A 112 -15.37 -11.86 -14.95
CA VAL A 112 -14.19 -11.67 -14.09
C VAL A 112 -14.58 -11.53 -12.63
N SER A 113 -15.69 -10.85 -12.31
CA SER A 113 -16.21 -10.80 -10.94
C SER A 113 -16.56 -12.17 -10.38
N THR A 114 -17.10 -13.04 -11.22
CA THR A 114 -17.51 -14.40 -10.83
C THR A 114 -16.28 -15.26 -10.64
N LEU A 115 -15.30 -15.15 -11.53
CA LEU A 115 -14.03 -15.87 -11.46
C LEU A 115 -13.22 -15.46 -10.22
N ILE A 116 -13.05 -14.16 -9.96
CA ILE A 116 -12.34 -13.68 -8.76
C ILE A 116 -12.95 -14.27 -7.48
N ARG A 117 -14.28 -14.28 -7.36
CA ARG A 117 -14.97 -14.90 -6.21
C ARG A 117 -14.83 -16.42 -6.18
N ALA A 118 -14.93 -17.10 -7.33
CA ALA A 118 -14.84 -18.55 -7.41
C ALA A 118 -13.44 -19.07 -7.00
N PHE A 119 -12.40 -18.30 -7.32
CA PHE A 119 -11.02 -18.60 -6.98
C PHE A 119 -10.54 -17.93 -5.67
N GLY A 120 -11.40 -17.19 -4.98
CA GLY A 120 -11.07 -16.50 -3.72
C GLY A 120 -9.94 -15.47 -3.85
N LEU A 121 -9.76 -14.88 -5.03
CA LEU A 121 -8.61 -14.01 -5.31
C LEU A 121 -8.70 -12.65 -4.64
N ASP A 122 -9.89 -12.24 -4.19
CA ASP A 122 -10.12 -11.02 -3.41
C ASP A 122 -9.81 -11.17 -1.92
N GLU A 123 -9.56 -12.41 -1.47
CA GLU A 123 -9.13 -12.76 -0.10
C GLU A 123 -7.64 -13.16 -0.05
N ASP A 124 -7.02 -13.38 -1.20
CA ASP A 124 -5.60 -13.71 -1.33
C ASP A 124 -4.74 -12.44 -1.25
N GLU A 125 -3.98 -12.32 -0.16
CA GLU A 125 -3.12 -11.17 0.15
C GLU A 125 -2.00 -10.94 -0.89
N GLU A 126 -1.62 -11.95 -1.67
CA GLU A 126 -0.65 -11.79 -2.75
C GLU A 126 -1.27 -11.24 -4.05
N CYS A 127 -2.59 -11.34 -4.17
CA CYS A 127 -3.34 -11.06 -5.38
C CYS A 127 -4.22 -9.82 -5.28
N ALA A 128 -4.72 -9.50 -4.08
CA ALA A 128 -5.63 -8.41 -3.85
C ALA A 128 -5.36 -7.66 -2.54
N VAL A 129 -5.55 -6.34 -2.58
CA VAL A 129 -5.58 -5.48 -1.40
C VAL A 129 -6.88 -4.69 -1.39
N VAL A 130 -7.58 -4.73 -0.26
CA VAL A 130 -8.81 -3.95 -0.05
C VAL A 130 -8.42 -2.52 0.32
N VAL A 131 -8.52 -1.61 -0.65
CA VAL A 131 -8.14 -0.20 -0.49
C VAL A 131 -9.21 0.60 0.25
N ARG A 132 -10.49 0.20 0.12
CA ARG A 132 -11.59 0.85 0.84
C ARG A 132 -12.72 -0.12 1.13
N ARG A 133 -13.18 -0.18 2.38
CA ARG A 133 -14.36 -0.95 2.79
C ARG A 133 -15.51 0.01 3.07
N GLY A 134 -16.46 0.10 2.14
CA GLY A 134 -17.73 0.78 2.34
C GLY A 134 -18.80 -0.18 2.87
N HIS A 135 -19.93 0.38 3.34
CA HIS A 135 -21.01 -0.39 3.97
C HIS A 135 -21.68 -1.41 3.03
N LYS A 136 -21.65 -1.17 1.71
CA LYS A 136 -22.20 -2.06 0.66
C LYS A 136 -21.22 -2.41 -0.46
N GLN A 137 -20.05 -1.78 -0.51
CA GLN A 137 -19.08 -1.94 -1.60
C GLN A 137 -17.66 -1.98 -1.06
N ARG A 138 -16.84 -2.87 -1.63
CA ARG A 138 -15.40 -2.95 -1.36
C ARG A 138 -14.67 -2.50 -2.61
N LEU A 139 -13.73 -1.56 -2.46
CA LEU A 139 -12.78 -1.22 -3.51
C LEU A 139 -11.55 -2.11 -3.31
N VAL A 140 -11.25 -2.92 -4.32
CA VAL A 140 -10.15 -3.88 -4.31
C VAL A 140 -9.23 -3.56 -5.47
N ASN A 141 -7.93 -3.44 -5.16
CA ASN A 141 -6.88 -3.36 -6.17
C ASN A 141 -6.18 -4.72 -6.26
N TYR A 142 -5.88 -5.13 -7.48
CA TYR A 142 -5.29 -6.42 -7.80
C TYR A 142 -3.84 -6.26 -8.25
N HIS A 143 -3.03 -7.25 -7.91
CA HIS A 143 -1.67 -7.41 -8.41
C HIS A 143 -1.68 -8.05 -9.81
N LYS A 144 -0.64 -7.80 -10.62
CA LYS A 144 -0.51 -8.41 -11.97
C LYS A 144 -0.54 -9.94 -11.97
N ARG A 145 -0.12 -10.56 -10.86
CA ARG A 145 -0.15 -12.02 -10.63
C ARG A 145 -1.54 -12.65 -10.79
N VAL A 146 -2.61 -11.86 -10.59
CA VAL A 146 -3.98 -12.33 -10.83
C VAL A 146 -4.17 -12.77 -12.28
N ILE A 147 -3.58 -12.04 -13.23
CA ILE A 147 -3.65 -12.39 -14.65
C ILE A 147 -2.89 -13.69 -14.92
N ASP A 148 -1.73 -13.87 -14.29
CA ASP A 148 -0.93 -15.09 -14.43
C ASP A 148 -1.67 -16.32 -13.88
N LYS A 149 -2.35 -16.19 -12.74
CA LYS A 149 -3.17 -17.26 -12.16
C LYS A 149 -4.34 -17.68 -13.04
N PHE A 150 -4.90 -16.76 -13.83
CA PHE A 150 -5.98 -17.09 -14.77
C PHE A 150 -5.49 -17.69 -16.09
N ARG A 151 -4.20 -17.54 -16.41
CA ARG A 151 -3.59 -18.06 -17.64
C ARG A 151 -2.83 -19.37 -17.45
N ALA A 152 -2.49 -19.73 -16.22
CA ALA A 152 -1.93 -21.03 -15.83
C ALA A 152 -3.00 -22.12 -15.83
#